data_AF-A0A9D8V9P6-F1
#
_entry.id   AF-A0A9D8V9P6-F1
#
_cell.length_a   1.000
_cell.length_b   1.000
_cell.length_c   1.000
_cell.angle_alpha   90.00
_cell.angle_beta   90.00
_cell.angle_gamma   90.00
#
_symmetry.space_group_name_H-M   'P 1'
#
loop_
_entity.id
_entity.type
_entity.pdbx_description
1 polymer ?
#
loop_
_entity_poly.entity_id
_entity_poly.type
_entity_poly.pdbx_seq_one_letter_code
_entity_poly.pdbx_strand_id
1 'polypeptide(L)'
;MSALQVDMRAIEADVARNISLEEDAVVVFDGPIGSGRDVQPAIGYVKTHRVAYLESDLSAVIPELEVGQRTPIFLIGEQFTRYTWYARLPMPSLAGNPWSGIIRCEASGDMKSSTAATLADFSCTALPRFAAEPHKDPRAPQNLYPIAALERELQRRMGHRRYVERELRVAGWRHSGGLS
;
A
#
# COMPACT_ATOMS: atom_id res chain seq x y z
N MET A 1 -1.66 -17.21 -3.18
CA MET A 1 -1.56 -16.35 -1.97
C MET A 1 -1.27 -17.29 -0.82
N SER A 2 -0.31 -17.01 0.06
CA SER A 2 -0.02 -17.90 1.20
C SER A 2 -1.10 -17.76 2.28
N ALA A 3 -1.34 -18.82 3.08
CA ALA A 3 -2.31 -18.76 4.19
C ALA A 3 -2.04 -17.60 5.16
N LEU A 4 -0.76 -17.37 5.49
CA LEU A 4 -0.33 -16.25 6.33
C LEU A 4 -0.71 -14.87 5.76
N GLN A 5 -0.68 -14.70 4.44
CA GLN A 5 -1.10 -13.44 3.80
C GLN A 5 -2.61 -13.22 3.91
N VAL A 6 -3.39 -14.29 3.92
CA VAL A 6 -4.84 -14.22 4.11
C VAL A 6 -5.16 -13.84 5.55
N ASP A 7 -4.53 -14.49 6.53
CA ASP A 7 -4.72 -14.20 7.95
C ASP A 7 -4.32 -12.77 8.30
N MET A 8 -3.17 -12.31 7.79
CA MET A 8 -2.71 -10.92 7.97
C MET A 8 -3.74 -9.92 7.42
N ARG A 9 -4.28 -10.16 6.23
CA ARG A 9 -5.31 -9.29 5.63
C ARG A 9 -6.62 -9.30 6.41
N ALA A 10 -7.00 -10.43 6.99
CA ALA A 10 -8.17 -10.53 7.84
C ALA A 10 -8.00 -9.69 9.12
N ILE A 11 -6.81 -9.71 9.74
CA ILE A 11 -6.47 -8.88 10.90
C ILE A 11 -6.47 -7.39 10.50
N GLU A 12 -5.86 -7.02 9.37
CA GLU A 12 -5.88 -5.63 8.88
C GLU A 12 -7.31 -5.11 8.70
N ALA A 13 -8.19 -5.93 8.11
CA ALA A 13 -9.59 -5.60 7.94
C ALA A 13 -10.32 -5.44 9.29
N ASP A 14 -10.01 -6.30 10.26
CA ASP A 14 -10.61 -6.21 11.59
C ASP A 14 -10.17 -4.97 12.36
N VAL A 15 -8.87 -4.64 12.34
CA VAL A 15 -8.36 -3.39 12.90
C VAL A 15 -9.05 -2.20 12.26
N ALA A 16 -9.19 -2.19 10.93
CA ALA A 16 -9.83 -1.10 10.21
C ALA A 16 -11.30 -0.92 10.65
N ARG A 17 -12.07 -2.01 10.79
CA ARG A 17 -13.47 -1.95 11.25
C ARG A 17 -13.63 -1.41 12.67
N ASN A 18 -12.63 -1.63 13.52
CA ASN A 18 -12.68 -1.25 14.93
C ASN A 18 -12.04 0.12 15.22
N ILE A 19 -11.46 0.79 14.21
CA ILE A 19 -10.98 2.16 14.37
C ILE A 19 -12.17 3.11 14.36
N SER A 20 -12.29 3.92 15.42
CA SER A 20 -13.16 5.09 15.41
C SER A 20 -12.49 6.19 14.58
N LEU A 21 -13.06 6.47 13.41
CA LEU A 21 -12.61 7.53 12.52
C LEU A 21 -13.32 8.84 12.87
N GLU A 22 -12.58 9.95 12.76
CA GLU A 22 -13.21 11.27 12.66
C GLU A 22 -14.06 11.34 11.38
N GLU A 23 -15.08 12.20 11.35
CA GLU A 23 -16.05 12.28 10.24
C GLU A 23 -15.39 12.49 8.87
N ASP A 24 -14.24 13.17 8.83
CA ASP A 24 -13.50 13.50 7.59
C ASP A 24 -12.23 12.65 7.38
N ALA A 25 -12.07 11.54 8.10
CA ALA A 25 -10.86 10.71 8.01
C ALA A 25 -10.94 9.68 6.87
N VAL A 26 -9.82 9.49 6.18
CA VAL A 26 -9.63 8.46 5.13
C VAL A 26 -8.62 7.42 5.61
N VAL A 27 -8.96 6.14 5.49
CA VAL A 27 -8.02 5.06 5.80
C VAL A 27 -7.12 4.77 4.60
N VAL A 28 -5.81 4.69 4.83
CA VAL A 28 -4.83 4.31 3.81
C VAL A 28 -4.24 2.94 4.16
N PHE A 29 -4.45 1.96 3.29
CA PHE A 29 -3.89 0.62 3.42
C PHE A 29 -2.59 0.49 2.61
N ASP A 30 -1.53 -0.11 3.15
CA ASP A 30 -0.37 -0.51 2.32
C ASP A 30 -0.74 -1.77 1.51
N GLY A 31 -0.92 -1.60 0.21
CA GLY A 31 -1.33 -2.65 -0.72
C GLY A 31 -2.73 -2.46 -1.33
N PRO A 32 -3.08 -3.34 -2.27
CA PRO A 32 -4.30 -3.21 -3.07
C PRO A 32 -5.57 -3.34 -2.23
N ILE A 33 -6.66 -2.67 -2.65
CA ILE A 33 -7.99 -2.88 -2.05
C ILE A 33 -8.50 -4.25 -2.52
N GLY A 34 -8.93 -5.07 -1.56
CA GLY A 34 -9.49 -6.40 -1.80
C GLY A 34 -10.73 -6.64 -0.94
N SER A 35 -11.35 -7.80 -1.13
CA SER A 35 -12.55 -8.20 -0.38
C SER A 35 -12.30 -8.20 1.14
N GLY A 36 -13.24 -7.65 1.90
CA GLY A 36 -13.22 -7.61 3.38
C GLY A 36 -12.66 -6.33 4.01
N ARG A 37 -12.13 -5.39 3.22
CA ARG A 37 -11.77 -4.04 3.69
C ARG A 37 -12.97 -3.09 3.55
N ASP A 38 -14.03 -3.36 4.30
CA ASP A 38 -15.34 -2.68 4.18
C ASP A 38 -15.37 -1.28 4.83
N VAL A 39 -14.22 -0.70 5.15
CA VAL A 39 -14.11 0.65 5.69
C VAL A 39 -14.12 1.65 4.54
N GLN A 40 -15.00 2.63 4.62
CA GLN A 40 -15.08 3.72 3.66
C GLN A 40 -15.16 5.06 4.41
N PRO A 41 -14.47 6.11 3.93
CA PRO A 41 -13.60 6.14 2.75
C PRO A 41 -12.23 5.49 2.98
N ALA A 42 -11.75 4.72 1.99
CA ALA A 42 -10.44 4.08 2.05
C ALA A 42 -9.69 4.06 0.71
N ILE A 43 -8.37 4.16 0.80
CA ILE A 43 -7.43 4.10 -0.32
C ILE A 43 -6.47 2.93 -0.10
N GLY A 44 -6.34 2.06 -1.10
CA GLY A 44 -5.24 1.12 -1.23
C GLY A 44 -4.03 1.81 -1.84
N TYR A 45 -2.90 1.78 -1.16
CA TYR A 45 -1.65 2.41 -1.56
C TYR A 45 -0.69 1.36 -2.14
N VAL A 46 -0.45 1.38 -3.45
CA VAL A 46 0.36 0.37 -4.13
C VAL A 46 1.59 1.02 -4.78
N LYS A 47 2.76 0.72 -4.20
CA LYS A 47 4.07 1.17 -4.69
C LYS A 47 4.75 0.23 -5.70
N THR A 48 4.16 -0.94 -5.96
CA THR A 48 4.77 -1.97 -6.83
C THR A 48 4.00 -2.13 -8.13
N HIS A 49 4.64 -1.84 -9.25
CA HIS A 49 4.04 -1.87 -10.59
C HIS A 49 4.42 -3.13 -11.37
N ARG A 50 4.03 -4.31 -10.87
CA ARG A 50 4.33 -5.60 -11.54
C ARG A 50 3.36 -5.97 -12.67
N VAL A 51 2.21 -5.33 -12.69
CA VAL A 51 1.14 -5.59 -13.67
C VAL A 51 0.85 -4.29 -14.40
N ALA A 52 0.94 -4.33 -15.73
CA ALA A 52 0.47 -3.27 -16.60
C ALA A 52 -1.04 -3.43 -16.78
N TYR A 53 -1.82 -2.48 -16.29
CA TYR A 53 -3.28 -2.49 -16.40
C TYR A 53 -3.82 -1.63 -17.53
N LEU A 54 -2.97 -0.78 -18.11
CA LEU A 54 -3.31 0.11 -19.21
C LEU A 54 -2.58 -0.36 -20.47
N GLU A 55 -3.24 -0.16 -21.62
CA GLU A 55 -2.60 -0.30 -22.93
C GLU A 55 -1.39 0.64 -23.04
N SER A 56 -0.44 0.31 -23.94
CA SER A 56 0.85 1.02 -24.04
C SER A 56 0.69 2.54 -24.12
N ASP A 57 -0.27 2.99 -24.91
CA ASP A 57 -0.49 4.41 -25.21
C ASP A 57 -1.04 5.15 -23.98
N LEU A 58 -1.90 4.51 -23.20
CA LEU A 58 -2.44 5.03 -21.94
C LEU A 58 -1.41 4.96 -20.80
N SER A 59 -0.42 4.07 -20.90
CA SER A 59 0.65 3.97 -19.91
C SER A 59 1.73 5.05 -20.07
N ALA A 60 1.86 5.64 -21.26
CA ALA A 60 2.88 6.64 -21.59
C ALA A 60 2.71 7.95 -20.80
N VAL A 61 1.49 8.33 -20.41
CA VAL A 61 1.22 9.53 -19.62
C VAL A 61 1.67 9.38 -18.16
N ILE A 62 1.81 8.16 -17.65
CA ILE A 62 2.15 7.91 -16.23
C ILE A 62 3.54 8.48 -15.88
N PRO A 63 4.60 8.20 -16.66
CA PRO A 63 5.90 8.86 -16.51
C PRO A 63 5.87 10.40 -16.49
N GLU A 64 4.92 11.00 -17.21
CA GLU A 64 4.83 12.45 -17.44
C GLU A 64 4.13 13.20 -16.29
N LEU A 65 3.43 12.49 -15.39
CA LEU A 65 2.77 13.10 -14.25
C LEU A 65 3.74 13.97 -13.43
N GLU A 66 3.35 15.18 -13.11
CA GLU A 66 4.03 16.01 -12.13
C GLU A 66 3.60 15.65 -10.69
N VAL A 67 4.35 16.11 -9.69
CA VAL A 67 4.00 15.88 -8.29
C VAL A 67 2.59 16.42 -8.00
N GLY A 68 1.74 15.57 -7.40
CA GLY A 68 0.35 15.91 -7.11
C GLY A 68 -0.59 15.78 -8.31
N GLN A 69 -0.10 15.36 -9.48
CA GLN A 69 -0.97 14.98 -10.60
C GLN A 69 -1.34 13.50 -10.54
N ARG A 70 -2.46 13.18 -11.18
CA ARG A 70 -2.95 11.81 -11.37
C ARG A 70 -3.44 11.57 -12.79
N THR A 71 -3.50 10.30 -13.16
CA THR A 71 -4.31 9.86 -14.32
C THR A 71 -5.80 10.05 -14.04
N PRO A 72 -6.64 9.98 -15.09
CA PRO A 72 -8.04 9.63 -14.92
C PRO A 72 -8.22 8.34 -14.11
N ILE A 73 -9.36 8.23 -13.42
CA ILE A 73 -9.76 7.01 -12.73
C ILE A 73 -10.25 5.98 -13.76
N PHE A 74 -9.87 4.72 -13.57
CA PHE A 74 -10.31 3.60 -14.40
C PHE A 74 -10.73 2.44 -13.50
N LEU A 75 -11.61 1.57 -14.00
CA LEU A 75 -12.15 0.45 -13.23
C LEU A 75 -11.38 -0.83 -13.58
N ILE A 76 -10.94 -1.57 -12.57
CA ILE A 76 -10.30 -2.88 -12.74
C ILE A 76 -11.10 -3.95 -12.01
N GLY A 77 -11.28 -5.11 -12.64
CA GLY A 77 -11.87 -6.30 -12.03
C GLY A 77 -13.20 -6.69 -12.66
N GLU A 78 -13.58 -7.95 -12.49
CA GLU A 78 -14.86 -8.49 -12.98
C GLU A 78 -15.83 -8.74 -11.82
N GLN A 79 -15.44 -9.62 -10.88
CA GLN A 79 -16.25 -9.95 -9.69
C GLN A 79 -16.03 -8.98 -8.52
N PHE A 80 -14.80 -8.48 -8.38
CA PHE A 80 -14.43 -7.46 -7.39
C PHE A 80 -13.80 -6.30 -8.13
N THR A 81 -14.60 -5.26 -8.32
CA THR A 81 -14.19 -4.07 -9.04
C THR A 81 -13.53 -3.08 -8.09
N ARG A 82 -12.57 -2.32 -8.62
CA ARG A 82 -11.91 -1.23 -7.88
C ARG A 82 -11.59 -0.08 -8.82
N TYR A 83 -11.94 1.12 -8.39
CA TYR A 83 -11.45 2.33 -9.05
C TYR A 83 -9.96 2.43 -8.80
N THR A 84 -9.21 2.75 -9.85
CA THR A 84 -7.75 2.80 -9.83
C THR A 84 -7.28 4.05 -10.54
N TRP A 85 -6.23 4.67 -10.00
CA TRP A 85 -5.51 5.77 -10.64
C TRP A 85 -4.03 5.72 -10.28
N TYR A 86 -3.19 6.28 -11.14
CA TYR A 86 -1.79 6.52 -10.84
C TYR A 86 -1.61 7.96 -10.39
N ALA A 87 -0.73 8.20 -9.43
CA ALA A 87 -0.38 9.54 -8.96
C ALA A 87 1.14 9.65 -8.72
N ARG A 88 1.69 10.87 -8.76
CA ARG A 88 3.10 11.10 -8.45
C ARG A 88 3.29 11.79 -7.10
N LEU A 89 4.11 11.16 -6.25
CA LEU A 89 4.62 11.71 -4.99
C LEU A 89 5.90 12.54 -5.20
N PRO A 90 6.19 13.50 -4.31
CA PRO A 90 7.44 14.24 -4.30
C PRO A 90 8.59 13.31 -3.90
N MET A 91 9.25 12.73 -4.90
CA MET A 91 10.45 11.94 -4.74
C MET A 91 11.49 12.48 -5.73
N PRO A 92 12.78 12.54 -5.39
CA PRO A 92 13.83 12.79 -6.36
C PRO A 92 13.67 11.77 -7.46
N SER A 93 13.78 12.27 -8.69
CA SER A 93 14.01 11.40 -9.81
C SER A 93 15.29 10.63 -9.54
N LEU A 94 15.18 9.34 -9.22
CA LEU A 94 16.29 8.42 -9.26
C LEU A 94 16.74 8.43 -10.73
N ALA A 95 17.93 8.96 -11.00
CA ALA A 95 18.41 9.20 -12.35
C ALA A 95 18.13 7.99 -13.26
N GLY A 96 17.25 8.17 -14.25
CA GLY A 96 16.89 7.15 -15.23
C GLY A 96 15.66 6.28 -14.91
N ASN A 97 14.97 6.46 -13.78
CA ASN A 97 13.70 5.76 -13.50
C ASN A 97 12.48 6.68 -13.67
N PRO A 98 11.79 6.65 -14.84
CA PRO A 98 10.60 7.46 -15.08
C PRO A 98 9.40 7.08 -14.20
N TRP A 99 9.46 5.96 -13.47
CA TRP A 99 8.44 5.54 -12.52
C TRP A 99 8.78 5.94 -11.07
N SER A 100 9.85 6.73 -10.85
CA SER A 100 10.16 7.27 -9.54
C SER A 100 8.98 8.09 -9.01
N GLY A 101 8.60 7.86 -7.76
CA GLY A 101 7.47 8.52 -7.10
C GLY A 101 6.09 8.15 -7.64
N ILE A 102 5.97 7.29 -8.66
CA ILE A 102 4.67 6.82 -9.14
C ILE A 102 4.10 5.81 -8.16
N ILE A 103 2.89 6.08 -7.69
CA ILE A 103 2.08 5.17 -6.89
C ILE A 103 0.81 4.84 -7.63
N ARG A 104 0.25 3.67 -7.36
CA ARG A 104 -1.10 3.31 -7.78
C ARG A 104 -2.00 3.35 -6.56
N CYS A 105 -3.06 4.13 -6.67
CA CYS A 105 -4.10 4.21 -5.65
C CYS A 105 -5.33 3.44 -6.12
N GLU A 106 -5.99 2.78 -5.18
CA GLU A 106 -7.20 2.00 -5.44
C GLU A 106 -8.29 2.37 -4.43
N ALA A 107 -9.55 2.30 -4.83
CA ALA A 107 -10.72 2.43 -3.97
C ALA A 107 -11.77 1.39 -4.36
N SER A 108 -12.71 1.07 -3.45
CA SER A 108 -13.80 0.11 -3.74
C SER A 108 -14.57 0.52 -5.01
N GLY A 109 -14.85 -0.44 -5.89
CA GLY A 109 -15.69 -0.23 -7.06
C GLY A 109 -17.18 -0.13 -6.75
N ASP A 110 -17.59 -0.41 -5.51
CA ASP A 110 -19.00 -0.35 -5.08
C ASP A 110 -19.49 1.08 -4.80
N MET A 111 -18.57 2.06 -4.71
CA MET A 111 -18.91 3.46 -4.51
C MET A 111 -19.30 4.16 -5.83
N LYS A 112 -19.92 5.34 -5.74
CA LYS A 112 -20.19 6.15 -6.93
C LYS A 112 -18.88 6.65 -7.54
N SER A 113 -18.82 6.71 -8.86
CA SER A 113 -17.66 7.24 -9.59
C SER A 113 -17.30 8.68 -9.19
N SER A 114 -18.29 9.51 -8.86
CA SER A 114 -18.07 10.87 -8.34
C SER A 114 -17.36 10.87 -6.99
N THR A 115 -17.77 9.98 -6.08
CA THR A 115 -17.12 9.81 -4.78
C THR A 115 -15.68 9.31 -4.95
N ALA A 116 -15.46 8.36 -5.86
CA ALA A 116 -14.12 7.89 -6.19
C ALA A 116 -13.24 9.01 -6.78
N ALA A 117 -13.80 9.89 -7.62
CA ALA A 117 -13.09 11.04 -8.16
C ALA A 117 -12.68 12.03 -7.06
N THR A 118 -13.59 12.38 -6.15
CA THR A 118 -13.29 13.23 -4.99
C THR A 118 -12.18 12.60 -4.12
N LEU A 119 -12.25 11.30 -3.87
CA LEU A 119 -11.22 10.57 -3.12
C LEU A 119 -9.87 10.57 -3.84
N ALA A 120 -9.88 10.43 -5.17
CA ALA A 120 -8.67 10.50 -5.99
C ALA A 120 -8.02 11.90 -5.95
N ASP A 121 -8.82 12.96 -6.06
CA ASP A 121 -8.33 14.35 -5.95
C ASP A 121 -7.79 14.65 -4.56
N PHE A 122 -8.50 14.18 -3.52
CA PHE A 122 -8.03 14.26 -2.14
C PHE A 122 -6.67 13.56 -1.98
N SER A 123 -6.52 12.34 -2.51
CA SER A 123 -5.27 11.59 -2.40
C SER A 123 -4.07 12.34 -2.99
N CYS A 124 -4.27 13.04 -4.10
CA CYS A 124 -3.23 13.82 -4.78
C CYS A 124 -2.81 15.05 -3.99
N THR A 125 -3.70 15.59 -3.16
CA THR A 125 -3.42 16.74 -2.29
C THR A 125 -2.83 16.30 -0.94
N ALA A 126 -3.31 15.19 -0.39
CA ALA A 126 -2.97 14.73 0.95
C ALA A 126 -1.68 13.91 0.99
N LEU A 127 -1.55 12.89 0.14
CA LEU A 127 -0.46 11.91 0.21
C LEU A 127 0.95 12.53 0.02
N PRO A 128 1.16 13.55 -0.84
CA PRO A 128 2.45 14.21 -0.95
C PRO A 128 3.02 14.72 0.37
N ARG A 129 2.17 15.17 1.30
CA ARG A 129 2.59 15.66 2.62
C ARG A 129 3.15 14.55 3.52
N PHE A 130 2.84 13.31 3.20
CA PHE A 130 3.28 12.12 3.93
C PHE A 130 4.39 11.35 3.22
N ALA A 131 4.78 11.77 2.01
CA ALA A 131 5.91 11.18 1.31
C ALA A 131 7.21 11.44 2.08
N ALA A 132 8.03 10.40 2.25
CA ALA A 132 9.29 10.53 2.97
C ALA A 132 10.29 11.37 2.17
N GLU A 133 10.92 12.36 2.80
CA GLU A 133 12.02 13.10 2.20
C GLU A 133 13.30 12.23 2.16
N PRO A 134 13.94 12.04 1.00
CA PRO A 134 15.10 11.16 0.82
C PRO A 134 16.34 11.57 1.61
N HIS A 135 16.46 12.85 1.98
CA HIS A 135 17.59 13.32 2.78
C HIS A 135 17.51 12.84 4.24
N LYS A 136 16.38 12.23 4.66
CA LYS A 136 16.20 11.63 5.99
C LYS A 136 16.42 10.12 6.01
N ASP A 137 16.29 9.44 4.87
CA ASP A 137 16.60 8.01 4.75
C ASP A 137 16.89 7.62 3.28
N PRO A 138 18.14 7.31 2.91
CA PRO A 138 18.51 6.83 1.58
C PRO A 138 17.86 5.49 1.20
N ARG A 139 17.30 4.78 2.18
CA ARG A 139 16.54 3.55 2.00
C ARG A 139 15.05 3.79 1.91
N ALA A 140 14.57 5.03 2.07
CA ALA A 140 13.15 5.34 2.01
C ALA A 140 12.60 4.77 0.70
N PRO A 141 11.86 3.65 0.77
CA PRO A 141 11.13 3.15 -0.36
C PRO A 141 10.11 4.24 -0.72
N GLN A 142 9.32 4.03 -1.75
CA GLN A 142 8.10 4.80 -1.97
C GLN A 142 7.07 4.57 -0.82
N ASN A 143 7.44 4.62 0.46
CA ASN A 143 6.57 4.48 1.63
C ASN A 143 6.26 5.85 2.21
N LEU A 144 5.00 6.05 2.57
CA LEU A 144 4.60 7.19 3.38
C LEU A 144 5.23 7.06 4.78
N TYR A 145 5.68 8.16 5.37
CA TYR A 145 6.32 8.11 6.70
C TYR A 145 5.41 7.52 7.80
N PRO A 146 4.06 7.71 7.81
CA PRO A 146 3.20 7.08 8.80
C PRO A 146 3.17 5.54 8.65
N ILE A 147 3.15 5.04 7.42
CA ILE A 147 3.21 3.59 7.13
C ILE A 147 4.55 3.03 7.62
N ALA A 148 5.66 3.68 7.27
CA ALA A 148 6.98 3.26 7.72
C ALA A 148 7.14 3.31 9.25
N ALA A 149 6.53 4.29 9.93
CA ALA A 149 6.52 4.37 11.38
C ALA A 149 5.73 3.21 12.01
N LEU A 150 4.55 2.91 11.47
CA LEU A 150 3.71 1.80 11.93
C LEU A 150 4.41 0.45 11.72
N GLU A 151 5.00 0.21 10.54
CA GLU A 151 5.77 -1.00 10.25
C GLU A 151 6.90 -1.22 11.27
N ARG A 152 7.67 -0.16 11.58
CA ARG A 152 8.75 -0.22 12.58
C ARG A 152 8.24 -0.55 13.98
N GLU A 153 7.12 0.05 14.39
CA GLU A 153 6.52 -0.21 15.70
C GLU A 153 5.98 -1.66 15.80
N LEU A 154 5.29 -2.14 14.76
CA LEU A 154 4.82 -3.52 14.70
C LEU A 154 6.00 -4.50 14.75
N GLN A 155 7.07 -4.22 14.00
CA GLN A 155 8.28 -5.03 14.03
C GLN A 155 8.94 -5.03 15.42
N ARG A 156 8.96 -3.88 16.10
CA ARG A 156 9.48 -3.78 17.48
C ARG A 156 8.68 -4.65 18.45
N ARG A 157 7.35 -4.67 18.33
CA ARG A 157 6.45 -5.49 19.18
C ARG A 157 6.56 -6.99 18.90
N MET A 158 6.78 -7.39 17.65
CA MET A 158 6.98 -8.79 17.28
C MET A 158 8.34 -9.37 17.72
N GLY A 159 9.25 -8.53 18.20
CA GLY A 159 10.57 -8.92 18.65
C GLY A 159 11.59 -9.06 17.52
N HIS A 160 12.85 -9.24 17.90
CA HIS A 160 13.93 -9.31 16.93
C HIS A 160 13.92 -10.64 16.17
N ARG A 161 13.73 -10.55 14.85
CA ARG A 161 13.70 -11.68 13.92
C ARG A 161 14.83 -12.71 14.12
N ARG A 162 16.04 -12.26 14.44
CA ARG A 162 17.19 -13.15 14.69
C ARG A 162 16.99 -14.07 15.90
N TYR A 163 16.30 -13.61 16.95
CA TYR A 163 15.99 -14.46 18.10
C TYR A 163 14.88 -15.44 17.77
N VAL A 164 13.83 -15.01 17.07
CA VAL A 164 12.75 -15.91 16.62
C VAL A 164 13.29 -17.00 15.70
N GLU A 165 14.10 -16.64 14.69
CA GLU A 165 14.74 -17.60 13.78
C GLU A 165 15.69 -18.55 14.52
N ARG A 166 16.43 -18.06 15.53
CA ARG A 166 17.28 -18.88 16.39
C ARG A 166 16.47 -19.89 17.18
N GLU A 167 15.42 -19.45 17.87
CA GLU A 167 14.58 -20.33 18.70
C GLU A 167 13.84 -21.36 17.85
N LEU A 168 13.32 -20.98 16.68
CA LEU A 168 12.72 -21.92 15.72
C LEU A 168 13.72 -22.97 15.25
N ARG A 169 14.97 -22.54 14.95
CA ARG A 169 16.04 -23.47 14.58
C ARG A 169 16.35 -24.42 15.74
N VAL A 170 16.54 -23.91 16.95
CA VAL A 170 16.82 -24.73 18.14
C VAL A 170 15.68 -25.72 18.42
N ALA A 171 14.42 -25.29 18.30
CA ALA A 171 13.25 -26.15 18.48
C ALA A 171 13.18 -27.24 17.41
N GLY A 172 13.42 -26.89 16.13
CA GLY A 172 13.50 -27.87 15.04
C GLY A 172 14.59 -28.91 15.26
N TRP A 173 15.78 -28.48 15.71
CA TRP A 173 16.88 -29.39 16.07
C TRP A 173 16.52 -30.33 17.23
N ARG A 174 15.82 -29.85 18.26
CA ARG A 174 15.35 -30.70 19.37
C ARG A 174 14.31 -31.73 18.92
N HIS A 175 13.47 -31.36 17.96
CA HIS A 175 12.47 -32.28 17.41
C HIS A 175 13.09 -33.33 16.48
N SER A 176 14.11 -32.97 15.70
CA SER A 176 14.82 -33.90 14.81
C SER A 176 15.88 -34.76 15.52
N GLY A 177 16.41 -34.29 16.65
CA GLY A 177 17.43 -34.99 17.45
C GLY A 177 16.90 -35.95 18.51
N GLY A 178 15.57 -36.18 18.57
CA GLY A 178 14.92 -37.13 19.48
C GLY A 178 14.62 -38.51 18.89
N LEU A 179 15.03 -38.76 17.64
CA LEU A 179 15.02 -40.08 17.02
C LEU A 179 16.43 -40.67 17.08
N SER A 180 16.79 -41.22 18.24
CA SER A 180 17.96 -42.08 18.42
C SER A 180 17.64 -43.09 19.50
#